data_AF-A0A7Z0J970-F1
#
_entry.id   AF-A0A7Z0J970-F1
#
_cell.length_a   1.000
_cell.length_b   1.000
_cell.length_c   1.000
_cell.angle_alpha   90.00
_cell.angle_beta   90.00
_cell.angle_gamma   90.00
#
_symmetry.space_group_name_H-M   'P 1'
#
loop_
_entity.id
_entity.type
_entity.pdbx_description
1 polymer ?
#
loop_
_entity_poly.entity_id
_entity_poly.type
_entity_poly.pdbx_seq_one_letter_code
_entity_poly.pdbx_strand_id
1 'polypeptide(L)'
;MNLREHYEQLHSGIRLTIKAAEDAYRLPKHLDTLLKEWAIEEWEGLRSNIDWCDNRLDVVDVVRGLTAFGTSYVDLRRELFSDLHHFRAEPPWREVDSGLAVRLPMHLLRKPHTEFALRFTGPSGMDVQRVWTFFVFVSALNENDEYRTRTHEFEIIEVTDNAARVPDSLNEHGDWMEQLFYGLRTLTGNHYYLRTLDSEIAEDAEQLLRPQDEDEDEGLF
;
A
#
# COMPACT_ATOMS: atom_id res chain seq x y z
N MET A 1 23.04 9.52 -33.38
CA MET A 1 21.69 9.46 -32.77
C MET A 1 21.89 9.27 -31.28
N ASN A 2 21.37 10.17 -30.45
CA ASN A 2 21.73 10.27 -29.03
C ASN A 2 20.89 9.28 -28.21
N LEU A 3 21.54 8.45 -27.39
CA LEU A 3 20.86 7.46 -26.54
C LEU A 3 19.86 8.12 -25.58
N ARG A 4 20.22 9.30 -25.05
CA ARG A 4 19.35 10.07 -24.15
C ARG A 4 18.07 10.50 -24.86
N GLU A 5 18.14 10.93 -26.12
CA GLU A 5 16.97 11.32 -26.91
C GLU A 5 16.02 10.13 -27.13
N HIS A 6 16.53 8.92 -27.38
CA HIS A 6 15.67 7.73 -27.48
C HIS A 6 15.03 7.35 -26.15
N TYR A 7 15.78 7.49 -25.06
CA TYR A 7 15.24 7.21 -23.73
C TYR A 7 14.13 8.20 -23.36
N GLU A 8 14.29 9.49 -23.67
CA GLU A 8 13.27 10.52 -23.49
C GLU A 8 12.00 10.25 -24.32
N GLN A 9 12.17 9.76 -25.55
CA GLN A 9 11.05 9.32 -26.39
C GLN A 9 10.31 8.13 -25.78
N LEU A 10 11.04 7.12 -25.30
CA LEU A 10 10.44 5.98 -24.58
C LEU A 10 9.71 6.45 -23.32
N HIS A 11 10.34 7.30 -22.51
CA HIS A 11 9.77 7.88 -21.29
C HIS A 11 8.45 8.59 -21.57
N SER A 12 8.41 9.41 -22.62
CA SER A 12 7.19 10.07 -23.09
C SER A 12 6.13 9.07 -23.60
N GLY A 13 6.56 8.01 -24.29
CA GLY A 13 5.69 6.92 -24.75
C GLY A 13 5.05 6.15 -23.59
N ILE A 14 5.81 5.88 -22.52
CA ILE A 14 5.26 5.27 -21.30
C ILE A 14 4.27 6.21 -20.62
N ARG A 15 4.51 7.53 -20.59
CA ARG A 15 3.52 8.48 -20.07
C ARG A 15 2.19 8.44 -20.82
N LEU A 16 2.25 8.31 -22.15
CA LEU A 16 1.06 8.15 -22.97
C LEU A 16 0.31 6.85 -22.61
N THR A 17 1.06 5.76 -22.40
CA THR A 17 0.49 4.46 -22.00
C THR A 17 -0.23 4.54 -20.65
N ILE A 18 0.39 5.20 -19.66
CA ILE A 18 -0.20 5.46 -18.33
C ILE A 18 -1.53 6.21 -18.47
N LYS A 19 -1.55 7.31 -19.23
CA LYS A 19 -2.77 8.11 -19.46
C LYS A 19 -3.85 7.32 -20.17
N ALA A 20 -3.49 6.54 -21.20
CA ALA A 20 -4.44 5.70 -21.92
C ALA A 20 -5.08 4.65 -21.00
N ALA A 21 -4.31 4.05 -20.10
CA ALA A 21 -4.84 3.12 -19.10
C ALA A 21 -5.77 3.81 -18.09
N GLU A 22 -5.43 5.02 -17.63
CA GLU A 22 -6.28 5.84 -16.75
C GLU A 22 -7.62 6.20 -17.40
N ASP A 23 -7.60 6.51 -18.70
CA ASP A 23 -8.80 6.86 -19.47
C ASP A 23 -9.69 5.65 -19.74
N ALA A 24 -9.08 4.50 -20.06
CA ALA A 24 -9.78 3.25 -20.39
C ALA A 24 -10.32 2.51 -19.16
N TYR A 25 -9.56 2.51 -18.06
CA TYR A 25 -9.83 1.75 -16.84
C TYR A 25 -10.07 2.71 -15.67
N ARG A 26 -11.23 3.36 -15.70
CA ARG A 26 -11.62 4.37 -14.70
C ARG A 26 -11.91 3.73 -13.35
N LEU A 27 -11.23 4.20 -12.32
CA LEU A 27 -11.40 3.75 -10.94
C LEU A 27 -12.22 4.78 -10.15
N PRO A 28 -12.69 4.43 -8.94
CA PRO A 28 -13.36 5.38 -8.07
C PRO A 28 -12.39 6.50 -7.70
N LYS A 29 -12.92 7.71 -7.56
CA LYS A 29 -12.14 8.95 -7.58
C LYS A 29 -10.92 8.95 -6.64
N HIS A 30 -11.08 8.45 -5.42
CA HIS A 30 -10.03 8.57 -4.41
C HIS A 30 -8.89 7.59 -4.65
N LEU A 31 -9.21 6.31 -4.91
CA LEU A 31 -8.23 5.34 -5.33
C LEU A 31 -7.56 5.73 -6.66
N ASP A 32 -8.33 6.29 -7.60
CA ASP A 32 -7.81 6.80 -8.87
C ASP A 32 -6.78 7.93 -8.66
N THR A 33 -7.08 8.89 -7.78
CA THR A 33 -6.16 9.98 -7.44
C THR A 33 -4.86 9.44 -6.82
N LEU A 34 -4.97 8.56 -5.81
CA LEU A 34 -3.81 7.99 -5.14
C LEU A 34 -2.89 7.24 -6.12
N LEU A 35 -3.47 6.39 -6.98
CA LEU A 35 -2.71 5.63 -7.98
C LEU A 35 -2.10 6.52 -9.06
N LYS A 36 -2.78 7.62 -9.45
CA LYS A 36 -2.24 8.59 -10.42
C LYS A 36 -1.04 9.33 -9.87
N GLU A 37 -1.13 9.80 -8.62
CA GLU A 37 -0.03 10.49 -7.94
C GLU A 37 1.19 9.58 -7.84
N TRP A 38 0.99 8.37 -7.32
CA TRP A 38 2.04 7.34 -7.27
C TRP A 38 2.64 7.05 -8.65
N ALA A 39 1.81 6.80 -9.67
CA ALA A 39 2.32 6.45 -11.01
C ALA A 39 3.09 7.59 -11.66
N ILE A 40 2.75 8.86 -11.36
CA ILE A 40 3.49 10.03 -11.82
C ILE A 40 4.84 10.14 -11.12
N GLU A 41 4.85 9.97 -9.79
CA GLU A 41 6.08 9.99 -8.98
C GLU A 41 7.06 8.91 -9.45
N GLU A 42 6.62 7.66 -9.56
CA GLU A 42 7.44 6.54 -10.00
C GLU A 42 7.94 6.72 -11.44
N TRP A 43 7.04 7.04 -12.38
CA TRP A 43 7.41 7.28 -13.77
C TRP A 43 8.48 8.38 -13.90
N GLU A 44 8.29 9.50 -13.20
CA GLU A 44 9.23 10.62 -13.25
C GLU A 44 10.56 10.27 -12.55
N GLY A 45 10.51 9.49 -11.47
CA GLY A 45 11.70 8.96 -10.79
C GLY A 45 12.61 8.14 -11.71
N LEU A 46 12.05 7.43 -12.69
CA LEU A 46 12.81 6.67 -13.68
C LEU A 46 13.50 7.54 -14.75
N ARG A 47 13.25 8.85 -14.80
CA ARG A 47 13.81 9.73 -15.86
C ARG A 47 15.34 9.78 -15.83
N SER A 48 15.94 9.81 -14.65
CA SER A 48 17.40 9.94 -14.47
C SER A 48 18.16 8.62 -14.55
N ASN A 49 17.48 7.48 -14.66
CA ASN A 49 18.14 6.15 -14.69
C ASN A 49 19.13 6.00 -15.84
N ILE A 50 18.89 6.68 -16.97
CA ILE A 50 19.80 6.66 -18.11
C ILE A 50 21.17 7.27 -17.81
N ASP A 51 21.26 8.15 -16.80
CA ASP A 51 22.49 8.85 -16.43
C ASP A 51 23.47 7.93 -15.67
N TRP A 52 23.00 6.77 -15.22
CA TRP A 52 23.79 5.74 -14.52
C TRP A 52 24.24 4.60 -15.45
N CYS A 53 23.98 4.70 -16.75
CA CYS A 53 24.33 3.67 -17.72
C CYS A 53 25.76 3.85 -18.22
N ASP A 54 26.66 2.94 -17.83
CA ASP A 54 28.05 2.93 -18.26
C ASP A 54 28.28 2.01 -19.47
N ASN A 55 27.39 1.04 -19.68
CA ASN A 55 27.51 0.06 -20.75
C ASN A 55 26.15 -0.30 -21.39
N ARG A 56 26.19 -1.07 -22.48
CA ARG A 56 24.98 -1.44 -23.24
C ARG A 56 24.00 -2.32 -22.48
N LEU A 57 24.47 -3.12 -21.51
CA LEU A 57 23.60 -3.95 -20.68
C LEU A 57 22.80 -3.07 -19.71
N ASP A 58 23.43 -2.06 -19.11
CA ASP A 58 22.74 -1.10 -18.22
C ASP A 58 21.59 -0.40 -18.96
N VAL A 59 21.83 -0.01 -20.21
CA VAL A 59 20.79 0.59 -21.07
C VAL A 59 19.62 -0.36 -21.29
N VAL A 60 19.90 -1.64 -21.55
CA VAL A 60 18.86 -2.66 -21.72
C VAL A 60 18.06 -2.84 -20.43
N ASP A 61 18.73 -2.87 -19.27
CA ASP A 61 18.08 -3.03 -17.98
C ASP A 61 17.19 -1.83 -17.63
N VAL A 62 17.66 -0.60 -17.85
CA VAL A 62 16.88 0.63 -17.62
C VAL A 62 15.67 0.70 -18.55
N VAL A 63 15.84 0.39 -19.84
CA VAL A 63 14.72 0.32 -20.81
C VAL A 63 13.71 -0.77 -20.42
N ARG A 64 14.20 -1.94 -19.98
CA ARG A 64 13.35 -3.04 -19.49
C ARG A 64 12.54 -2.60 -18.28
N GLY A 65 13.17 -1.94 -17.31
CA GLY A 65 12.51 -1.44 -16.10
C GLY A 65 11.38 -0.46 -16.42
N LEU A 66 11.66 0.54 -17.26
CA LEU A 66 10.67 1.54 -17.66
C LEU A 66 9.49 0.94 -18.45
N THR A 67 9.76 -0.03 -19.32
CA THR A 67 8.71 -0.73 -20.09
C THR A 67 7.88 -1.67 -19.22
N ALA A 68 8.53 -2.37 -18.27
CA ALA A 68 7.86 -3.22 -17.31
C ALA A 68 6.94 -2.40 -16.41
N PHE A 69 7.39 -1.25 -15.89
CA PHE A 69 6.56 -0.34 -15.12
C PHE A 69 5.28 0.05 -15.85
N GLY A 70 5.39 0.51 -17.11
CA GLY A 70 4.23 0.86 -17.92
C GLY A 70 3.25 -0.31 -18.09
N THR A 71 3.77 -1.51 -18.37
CA THR A 71 2.94 -2.72 -18.55
C THR A 71 2.24 -3.12 -17.26
N SER A 72 2.97 -3.19 -16.14
CA SER A 72 2.43 -3.54 -14.82
C SER A 72 1.33 -2.59 -14.38
N TYR A 73 1.49 -1.28 -14.63
CA TYR A 73 0.45 -0.30 -14.31
C TYR A 73 -0.83 -0.49 -15.14
N VAL A 74 -0.70 -0.80 -16.44
CA VAL A 74 -1.88 -1.12 -17.28
C VAL A 74 -2.60 -2.36 -16.77
N ASP A 75 -1.84 -3.41 -16.43
CA ASP A 75 -2.42 -4.67 -15.93
C ASP A 75 -3.12 -4.45 -14.58
N LEU A 76 -2.50 -3.74 -13.65
CA LEU A 76 -3.10 -3.35 -12.36
C LEU A 76 -4.43 -2.60 -12.57
N ARG A 77 -4.42 -1.58 -13.44
CA ARG A 77 -5.60 -0.77 -13.78
C ARG A 77 -6.73 -1.64 -14.33
N ARG A 78 -6.41 -2.52 -15.28
CA ARG A 78 -7.36 -3.46 -15.88
C ARG A 78 -7.96 -4.40 -14.83
N GLU A 79 -7.14 -4.91 -13.92
CA GLU A 79 -7.59 -5.83 -12.88
C GLU A 79 -8.52 -5.16 -11.87
N LEU A 80 -8.16 -3.97 -11.37
CA LEU A 80 -9.00 -3.20 -10.46
C LEU A 80 -10.31 -2.78 -11.13
N PHE A 81 -10.25 -2.34 -12.38
CA PHE A 81 -11.47 -2.05 -13.14
C PHE A 81 -12.35 -3.30 -13.29
N SER A 82 -11.74 -4.46 -13.54
CA SER A 82 -12.47 -5.72 -13.59
C SER A 82 -13.14 -6.09 -12.26
N ASP A 83 -12.56 -5.75 -11.10
CA ASP A 83 -13.19 -6.02 -9.79
C ASP A 83 -14.51 -5.27 -9.60
N LEU A 84 -14.60 -4.07 -10.17
CA LEU A 84 -15.82 -3.25 -10.10
C LEU A 84 -16.94 -3.76 -10.99
N HIS A 85 -16.59 -4.38 -12.11
CA HIS A 85 -17.52 -4.63 -13.20
C HIS A 85 -17.83 -6.11 -13.43
N HIS A 86 -17.03 -7.03 -12.89
CA HIS A 86 -17.24 -8.46 -13.07
C HIS A 86 -17.52 -9.16 -11.75
N PHE A 87 -18.63 -9.89 -11.70
CA PHE A 87 -18.96 -10.77 -10.57
C PHE A 87 -17.98 -11.96 -10.53
N ARG A 88 -17.02 -11.91 -9.61
CA ARG A 88 -16.00 -12.96 -9.42
C ARG A 88 -15.81 -13.29 -7.94
N ALA A 89 -14.82 -14.13 -7.61
CA ALA A 89 -14.42 -14.31 -6.22
C ALA A 89 -13.97 -12.99 -5.60
N GLU A 90 -14.07 -12.88 -4.27
CA GLU A 90 -13.68 -11.67 -3.54
C GLU A 90 -12.25 -11.23 -3.90
N PRO A 91 -12.03 -9.98 -4.35
CA PRO A 91 -10.74 -9.52 -4.81
C PRO A 91 -9.69 -9.52 -3.70
N PRO A 92 -8.46 -9.99 -3.98
CA PRO A 92 -7.38 -9.93 -3.01
C PRO A 92 -6.82 -8.51 -2.88
N TRP A 93 -6.02 -8.30 -1.84
CA TRP A 93 -5.04 -7.21 -1.84
C TRP A 93 -4.04 -7.40 -2.97
N ARG A 94 -3.68 -6.30 -3.64
CA ARG A 94 -2.68 -6.27 -4.70
C ARG A 94 -1.54 -5.35 -4.31
N GLU A 95 -0.34 -5.89 -4.40
CA GLU A 95 0.88 -5.09 -4.38
C GLU A 95 0.95 -4.28 -5.69
N VAL A 96 1.10 -2.97 -5.54
CA VAL A 96 1.34 -2.02 -6.64
C VAL A 96 2.85 -1.86 -6.82
N ASP A 97 3.55 -1.70 -5.70
CA ASP A 97 5.00 -1.79 -5.54
C ASP A 97 5.35 -2.18 -4.09
N SER A 98 6.64 -2.15 -3.74
CA SER A 98 7.13 -2.46 -2.39
C SER A 98 6.60 -1.54 -1.29
N GLY A 99 6.02 -0.39 -1.64
CA GLY A 99 5.54 0.63 -0.71
C GLY A 99 4.05 0.92 -0.84
N LEU A 100 3.30 0.27 -1.72
CA LEU A 100 1.89 0.55 -1.97
C LEU A 100 1.15 -0.73 -2.29
N ALA A 101 0.10 -1.00 -1.51
CA ALA A 101 -0.87 -2.02 -1.83
C ALA A 101 -2.27 -1.44 -1.82
N VAL A 102 -3.16 -2.02 -2.62
CA VAL A 102 -4.55 -1.59 -2.74
C VAL A 102 -5.48 -2.78 -2.75
N ARG A 103 -6.69 -2.58 -2.25
CA ARG A 103 -7.78 -3.54 -2.36
C ARG A 103 -9.06 -2.82 -2.75
N LEU A 104 -9.74 -3.42 -3.73
CA LEU A 104 -11.02 -2.97 -4.23
C LEU A 104 -12.03 -4.11 -4.08
N PRO A 105 -12.70 -4.24 -2.92
CA PRO A 105 -13.75 -5.22 -2.69
C PRO A 105 -14.87 -5.12 -3.71
N MET A 106 -15.60 -6.22 -3.91
CA MET A 106 -16.74 -6.19 -4.83
C MET A 106 -17.82 -5.21 -4.38
N HIS A 107 -18.31 -4.41 -5.32
CA HIS A 107 -19.43 -3.52 -5.08
C HIS A 107 -20.75 -4.30 -5.03
N LEU A 108 -21.24 -4.55 -3.81
CA LEU A 108 -22.55 -5.16 -3.57
C LEU A 108 -23.64 -4.08 -3.51
N LEU A 109 -24.70 -4.26 -4.30
CA LEU A 109 -25.84 -3.34 -4.36
C LEU A 109 -26.38 -3.05 -2.94
N ARG A 110 -26.52 -1.76 -2.58
CA ARG A 110 -27.04 -1.25 -1.30
C ARG A 110 -26.11 -1.33 -0.09
N LYS A 111 -24.84 -1.74 -0.26
CA LYS A 111 -23.82 -1.55 0.78
C LYS A 111 -22.92 -0.36 0.44
N PRO A 112 -22.39 0.36 1.45
CA PRO A 112 -21.30 1.29 1.22
C PRO A 112 -20.17 0.57 0.48
N HIS A 113 -19.65 1.21 -0.57
CA HIS A 113 -18.44 0.77 -1.23
C HIS A 113 -17.25 1.17 -0.38
N THR A 114 -16.37 0.24 -0.04
CA THR A 114 -15.19 0.52 0.77
C THR A 114 -13.96 0.11 0.01
N GLU A 115 -13.03 1.04 -0.15
CA GLU A 115 -11.78 0.86 -0.89
C GLU A 115 -10.63 1.04 0.10
N PHE A 116 -9.59 0.21 -0.02
CA PHE A 116 -8.47 0.22 0.89
C PHE A 116 -7.17 0.49 0.15
N ALA A 117 -6.30 1.29 0.74
CA ALA A 117 -4.92 1.43 0.31
C ALA A 117 -3.98 1.48 1.52
N LEU A 118 -2.79 0.93 1.36
CA LEU A 118 -1.74 0.95 2.36
C LEU A 118 -0.47 1.47 1.69
N ARG A 119 0.03 2.62 2.15
CA ARG A 119 1.19 3.29 1.56
C ARG A 119 2.30 3.42 2.60
N PHE A 120 3.53 3.13 2.23
CA PHE A 120 4.71 3.46 3.00
C PHE A 120 4.95 4.98 2.96
N THR A 121 5.03 5.60 4.12
CA THR A 121 5.24 7.05 4.29
C THR A 121 6.46 7.37 5.15
N GLY A 122 7.16 6.35 5.64
CA GLY A 122 8.38 6.50 6.43
C GLY A 122 9.59 6.97 5.60
N PRO A 123 10.63 7.53 6.26
CA PRO A 123 11.87 7.87 5.59
C PRO A 123 12.62 6.60 5.16
N SER A 124 13.17 6.62 3.94
CA SER A 124 14.02 5.54 3.43
C SER A 124 15.41 5.61 4.11
N GLY A 125 15.65 4.79 5.12
CA GLY A 125 16.92 4.74 5.86
C GLY A 125 17.03 3.52 6.78
N MET A 126 18.25 3.15 7.17
CA MET A 126 18.55 1.89 7.89
C MET A 126 18.11 1.84 9.36
N ASP A 127 17.64 2.94 9.95
CA ASP A 127 17.44 3.01 11.42
C ASP A 127 16.22 3.85 11.84
N VAL A 128 15.23 4.00 10.95
CA VAL A 128 14.01 4.73 11.27
C VAL A 128 12.81 3.81 11.20
N GLN A 129 11.99 3.90 12.24
CA GLN A 129 10.70 3.24 12.36
C GLN A 129 9.91 3.35 11.06
N ARG A 130 9.50 2.22 10.47
CA ARG A 130 8.72 2.23 9.23
C ARG A 130 7.32 2.73 9.55
N VAL A 131 6.89 3.76 8.84
CA VAL A 131 5.55 4.34 8.98
C VAL A 131 4.76 4.00 7.73
N TRP A 132 3.56 3.47 7.95
CA TRP A 132 2.59 3.18 6.93
C TRP A 132 1.35 4.06 7.14
N THR A 133 0.74 4.51 6.06
CA THR A 133 -0.55 5.18 6.08
C THR A 133 -1.60 4.27 5.46
N PHE A 134 -2.59 3.89 6.28
CA PHE A 134 -3.72 3.09 5.86
C PHE A 134 -4.90 4.00 5.52
N PHE A 135 -5.28 4.00 4.26
CA PHE A 135 -6.41 4.76 3.72
C PHE A 135 -7.63 3.86 3.60
N VAL A 136 -8.76 4.35 4.08
CA VAL A 136 -10.07 3.74 3.88
C VAL A 136 -11.02 4.75 3.25
N PHE A 137 -11.48 4.45 2.04
CA PHE A 137 -12.43 5.29 1.31
C PHE A 137 -13.81 4.64 1.36
N VAL A 138 -14.75 5.26 2.06
CA VAL A 138 -16.12 4.76 2.22
C VAL A 138 -17.08 5.62 1.39
N SER A 139 -17.60 5.08 0.30
CA SER A 139 -18.60 5.73 -0.54
C SER A 139 -20.00 5.17 -0.24
N ALA A 140 -20.92 6.06 0.11
CA ALA A 140 -22.33 5.70 0.32
C ALA A 140 -23.25 6.73 -0.36
N LEU A 141 -24.46 6.28 -0.73
CA LEU A 141 -25.53 7.17 -1.19
C LEU A 141 -25.99 8.05 -0.03
N ASN A 142 -26.07 9.35 -0.28
CA ASN A 142 -26.67 10.31 0.66
C ASN A 142 -28.19 10.42 0.44
N GLU A 143 -28.85 11.28 1.21
CA GLU A 143 -30.30 11.53 1.11
C GLU A 143 -30.77 12.08 -0.25
N ASN A 144 -29.83 12.58 -1.07
CA ASN A 144 -30.09 13.12 -2.41
C ASN A 144 -29.76 12.10 -3.53
N ASP A 145 -29.55 10.82 -3.18
CA ASP A 145 -29.08 9.78 -4.11
C ASP A 145 -27.72 10.08 -4.77
N GLU A 146 -26.91 10.94 -4.17
CA GLU A 146 -25.55 11.23 -4.61
C GLU A 146 -24.54 10.42 -3.79
N TYR A 147 -23.53 9.85 -4.45
CA TYR A 147 -22.44 9.18 -3.74
C TYR A 147 -21.55 10.21 -3.04
N ARG A 148 -21.45 10.11 -1.71
CA ARG A 148 -20.48 10.85 -0.91
C ARG A 148 -19.44 9.90 -0.36
N THR A 149 -18.17 10.21 -0.62
CA THR A 149 -17.04 9.46 -0.07
C THR A 149 -16.50 10.14 1.18
N ARG A 150 -16.26 9.36 2.24
CA ARG A 150 -15.46 9.76 3.40
C ARG A 150 -14.11 9.05 3.33
N THR A 151 -13.04 9.80 3.54
CA THR A 151 -11.69 9.27 3.64
C THR A 151 -11.31 9.19 5.11
N HIS A 152 -10.79 8.03 5.51
CA HIS A 152 -10.18 7.82 6.81
C HIS A 152 -8.71 7.50 6.59
N GLU A 153 -7.84 8.10 7.38
CA GLU A 153 -6.39 7.92 7.31
C GLU A 153 -5.89 7.51 8.69
N PHE A 154 -5.15 6.41 8.73
CA PHE A 154 -4.58 5.88 9.97
C PHE A 154 -3.06 5.75 9.79
N GLU A 155 -2.32 6.35 10.71
CA GLU A 155 -0.87 6.17 10.79
C GLU A 155 -0.57 4.87 11.55
N ILE A 156 0.18 3.99 10.91
CA ILE A 156 0.55 2.67 11.42
C ILE A 156 2.07 2.67 11.58
N ILE A 157 2.53 2.40 12.78
CA ILE A 157 3.94 2.52 13.12
C ILE A 157 4.50 1.12 13.34
N GLU A 158 5.37 0.66 12.45
CA GLU A 158 6.03 -0.63 12.58
C GLU A 158 7.05 -0.57 13.72
N VAL A 159 6.84 -1.39 14.76
CA VAL A 159 7.70 -1.42 15.95
C VAL A 159 8.79 -2.47 15.80
N THR A 160 8.46 -3.60 15.16
CA THR A 160 9.40 -4.68 14.81
C THR A 160 8.97 -5.30 13.49
N ASP A 161 9.79 -6.18 12.90
CA ASP A 161 9.48 -6.89 11.64
C ASP A 161 8.13 -7.66 11.67
N ASN A 162 7.59 -7.96 12.87
CA ASN A 162 6.33 -8.67 13.05
C ASN A 162 5.35 -7.96 14.00
N ALA A 163 5.57 -6.69 14.34
CA ALA A 163 4.65 -5.94 15.20
C ALA A 163 4.47 -4.51 14.72
N ALA A 164 3.22 -4.08 14.66
CA ALA A 164 2.88 -2.71 14.29
C ALA A 164 1.91 -2.12 15.32
N ARG A 165 2.18 -0.87 15.70
CA ARG A 165 1.30 -0.06 16.52
C ARG A 165 0.25 0.59 15.63
N VAL A 166 -1.01 0.45 16.03
CA VAL A 166 -2.18 0.97 15.32
C VAL A 166 -3.02 1.87 16.25
N PRO A 167 -3.73 2.88 15.72
CA PRO A 167 -4.62 3.73 16.53
C PRO A 167 -5.81 2.93 17.09
N ASP A 168 -6.21 3.21 18.34
CA ASP A 168 -7.36 2.53 18.97
C ASP A 168 -8.68 2.74 18.21
N SER A 169 -8.83 3.88 17.53
CA SER A 169 -10.00 4.19 16.70
C SER A 169 -10.21 3.19 15.56
N LEU A 170 -9.19 2.45 15.15
CA LEU A 170 -9.34 1.40 14.13
C LEU A 170 -10.22 0.23 14.62
N ASN A 171 -10.24 -0.05 15.93
CA ASN A 171 -11.11 -1.07 16.53
C ASN A 171 -12.60 -0.74 16.42
N GLU A 172 -12.94 0.53 16.22
CA GLU A 172 -14.33 0.97 16.11
C GLU A 172 -14.96 0.59 14.76
N HIS A 173 -14.14 0.12 13.81
CA HIS A 173 -14.53 -0.01 12.41
C HIS A 173 -14.47 -1.47 11.91
N GLY A 174 -15.32 -2.33 12.46
CA GLY A 174 -15.65 -3.64 11.89
C GLY A 174 -14.44 -4.46 11.42
N ASP A 175 -14.34 -4.68 10.10
CA ASP A 175 -13.29 -5.49 9.47
C ASP A 175 -12.02 -4.71 9.12
N TRP A 176 -11.92 -3.40 9.40
CA TRP A 176 -10.79 -2.57 8.94
C TRP A 176 -9.45 -3.01 9.52
N MET A 177 -9.45 -3.48 10.77
CA MET A 177 -8.24 -4.06 11.38
C MET A 177 -7.79 -5.33 10.66
N GLU A 178 -8.73 -6.19 10.28
CA GLU A 178 -8.44 -7.39 9.48
C GLU A 178 -7.93 -7.01 8.08
N GLN A 179 -8.50 -5.97 7.46
CA GLN A 179 -8.03 -5.48 6.16
C GLN A 179 -6.62 -4.89 6.24
N LEU A 180 -6.30 -4.13 7.30
CA LEU A 180 -4.95 -3.65 7.55
C LEU A 180 -3.96 -4.81 7.68
N PHE A 181 -4.31 -5.84 8.45
CA PHE A 181 -3.48 -7.04 8.60
C PHE A 181 -3.19 -7.70 7.24
N TYR A 182 -4.21 -7.89 6.39
CA TYR A 182 -4.01 -8.46 5.06
C TYR A 182 -3.20 -7.55 4.13
N GLY A 183 -3.38 -6.23 4.22
CA GLY A 183 -2.58 -5.26 3.47
C GLY A 183 -1.10 -5.33 3.84
N LEU A 184 -0.78 -5.31 5.14
CA LEU A 184 0.59 -5.44 5.64
C LEU A 184 1.22 -6.78 5.23
N ARG A 185 0.47 -7.88 5.36
CA ARG A 185 0.93 -9.20 4.93
C ARG A 185 1.23 -9.25 3.43
N THR A 186 0.44 -8.57 2.62
CA THR A 186 0.65 -8.51 1.16
C THR A 186 1.95 -7.78 0.82
N LEU A 187 2.25 -6.66 1.48
CA LEU A 187 3.45 -5.86 1.21
C LEU A 187 4.75 -6.45 1.77
N THR A 188 4.68 -7.10 2.93
CA THR A 188 5.88 -7.48 3.68
C THR A 188 6.14 -8.99 3.68
N GLY A 189 5.12 -9.80 3.36
CA GLY A 189 5.13 -11.25 3.58
C GLY A 189 5.05 -11.68 5.05
N ASN A 190 5.13 -10.74 6.00
CA ASN A 190 5.20 -11.01 7.43
C ASN A 190 3.80 -11.16 8.05
N HIS A 191 3.74 -11.89 9.17
CA HIS A 191 2.54 -11.96 9.99
C HIS A 191 2.67 -10.95 11.13
N TYR A 192 1.97 -9.83 11.01
CA TYR A 192 1.99 -8.78 12.02
C TYR A 192 1.09 -9.10 13.20
N TYR A 193 1.61 -8.89 14.40
CA TYR A 193 0.82 -8.67 15.60
C TYR A 193 0.51 -7.17 15.71
N LEU A 194 -0.77 -6.81 15.53
CA LEU A 194 -1.24 -5.43 15.61
C LEU A 194 -1.54 -5.08 17.07
N ARG A 195 -0.84 -4.08 17.59
CA ARG A 195 -0.99 -3.59 18.97
C ARG A 195 -1.62 -2.22 18.95
N THR A 196 -2.58 -2.01 19.84
CA THR A 196 -3.07 -0.66 20.13
C THR A 196 -2.39 -0.10 21.38
N LEU A 197 -2.47 1.21 21.60
CA LEU A 197 -1.85 1.82 22.78
C LEU A 197 -2.45 1.25 24.08
N ASP A 198 -3.76 1.02 24.10
CA ASP A 198 -4.43 0.40 25.25
C ASP A 198 -3.93 -1.02 25.52
N SER A 199 -3.65 -1.80 24.47
CA SER A 199 -3.08 -3.15 24.61
C SER A 199 -1.64 -3.14 25.13
N GLU A 200 -0.83 -2.16 24.72
CA GLU A 200 0.55 -2.01 25.23
C GLU A 200 0.54 -1.64 26.72
N ILE A 201 -0.32 -0.69 27.11
CA ILE A 201 -0.46 -0.29 28.52
C ILE A 201 -0.94 -1.47 29.37
N ALA A 202 -1.86 -2.29 28.86
CA ALA A 202 -2.34 -3.48 29.55
C ALA A 202 -1.24 -4.55 29.71
N GLU A 203 -0.49 -4.85 28.64
CA GLU A 203 0.63 -5.80 28.69
C GLU A 203 1.73 -5.34 29.66
N ASP A 204 2.08 -4.04 29.65
CA ASP A 204 3.07 -3.47 30.56
C ASP A 204 2.59 -3.52 32.03
N ALA A 205 1.31 -3.22 32.28
CA ALA A 205 0.72 -3.32 33.61
C ALA A 205 0.71 -4.77 34.13
N GLU A 206 0.45 -5.76 33.27
CA GLU A 206 0.50 -7.18 33.63
C GLU A 206 1.93 -7.65 33.91
N GLN A 207 2.93 -7.17 33.17
CA GLN A 207 4.34 -7.50 33.40
C GLN A 207 4.87 -6.93 34.73
N LEU A 208 4.43 -5.72 35.11
CA LEU A 208 4.76 -5.12 36.40
C LEU A 208 4.14 -5.85 37.60
N LEU A 209 3.05 -6.60 37.37
CA LEU A 209 2.35 -7.37 38.39
C LEU A 209 2.82 -8.82 38.50
N ARG A 210 3.65 -9.32 37.57
CA ARG A 210 4.29 -10.64 37.72
C ARG A 210 5.40 -10.53 38.76
N PRO A 211 5.35 -11.30 39.86
CA PRO A 211 6.50 -11.40 40.75
C PRO A 211 7.71 -11.84 39.93
N GLN A 212 8.84 -11.18 40.12
CA GLN A 212 10.12 -11.78 39.73
C GLN A 212 10.23 -13.05 40.58
N ASP A 213 9.95 -14.20 39.98
CA ASP A 213 10.38 -15.46 40.54
C ASP A 213 11.91 -15.40 40.50
N GLU A 214 12.50 -14.95 41.61
CA GLU A 214 13.93 -14.99 41.86
C GLU A 214 14.36 -16.45 41.71
N ASP A 215 15.25 -16.66 40.73
CA ASP A 215 15.90 -17.93 40.50
C ASP A 215 16.45 -18.49 41.81
N GLU A 216 15.98 -19.70 42.13
CA GLU A 216 16.60 -20.62 43.08
C GLU A 216 18.06 -20.81 42.71
N ASP A 217 18.96 -20.07 43.35
CA ASP A 217 20.37 -20.43 43.37
C ASP A 217 20.55 -21.56 44.41
N GLU A 218 20.34 -22.79 43.93
CA GLU A 218 20.87 -24.02 44.53
C GLU A 218 22.41 -23.94 44.59
N GLY A 219 22.91 -23.21 45.58
CA GLY A 219 24.32 -23.18 45.95
C GLY A 219 24.61 -24.13 47.11
N LEU A 220 24.81 -25.41 46.79
CA LEU A 220 25.52 -26.40 47.62
C LEU A 220 26.74 -25.76 48.32
N PHE A 221 26.83 -25.84 49.65
CA PHE A 221 27.95 -26.39 50.45
C PHE A 221 27.70 -26.23 51.95
#